data_AF-A0A937G9R5-F1
#
_entry.id   AF-A0A937G9R5-F1
#
_cell.length_a   1.000
_cell.length_b   1.000
_cell.length_c   1.000
_cell.angle_alpha   90.00
_cell.angle_beta   90.00
_cell.angle_gamma   90.00
#
_symmetry.space_group_name_H-M   'P 1'
#
loop_
_entity.id
_entity.type
_entity.pdbx_description
1 polymer ?
#
loop_
_entity_poly.entity_id
_entity_poly.type
_entity_poly.pdbx_seq_one_letter_code
_entity_poly.pdbx_strand_id
1 'polypeptide(L)'
;MILSALLGLGMLSGCKPNEIVATQGVTLHFSADTVYLDTVFSTVGSSTRTVRIINPTNEAVLLNRVALGRGSESPFRFNIDGREGPEVQDLILPAGDSLWIFVEVTAPSGGIEMLHTDSLVIRNQGTVQSIDLVSLAWDAHFHFPTNTLIIPQPAPYADLRLPYSILPAQSTWTDDKPHVVYGYVVVDSGGTLDVLAGARIHFHAQSGLWIASGGQVQFDEANVGSYALPIRIEADRLEPFYDDIAGQWGGLLGGIFVQRGAELHMNNTWMKNGSVGIRCDSVPEGAPANVVIKNSLFTDFSRATIYSGFGHVRLENSVIAHAGLYGLYALGGRVSADHCTFHNQFPAARSTPTVGLFNRYDDGTGTYRYRALNEAHFGNCIITGTQESEVGFGYDAQAPFEYFFEGCLLKLKTNPIPATYNVQDVNFFDQCILNAAAQFILPESRNFALDSASAALGIGLSGPAGRVPMDAMGMLRPSSPDAGALERL
;
A
#
# COMPACT_ATOMS: atom_id res chain seq x y z
N MET A 1 -82.78 -18.29 11.08
CA MET A 1 -82.64 -16.85 10.77
C MET A 1 -81.27 -16.41 11.24
N ILE A 2 -80.34 -16.23 10.29
CA ILE A 2 -79.73 -14.92 9.96
C ILE A 2 -78.79 -14.48 11.10
N LEU A 3 -77.46 -14.46 10.96
CA LEU A 3 -76.74 -13.63 10.00
C LEU A 3 -75.30 -14.14 9.84
N SER A 4 -74.97 -14.47 8.60
CA SER A 4 -73.62 -14.62 8.05
C SER A 4 -72.91 -13.26 8.01
N ALA A 5 -71.61 -13.27 7.66
CA ALA A 5 -70.74 -12.13 7.31
C ALA A 5 -69.99 -11.52 8.51
N LEU A 6 -68.68 -11.27 8.48
CA LEU A 6 -67.85 -10.89 7.35
C LEU A 6 -66.38 -11.18 7.73
N LEU A 7 -65.80 -12.28 7.25
CA LEU A 7 -64.35 -12.49 7.25
C LEU A 7 -63.81 -11.73 6.02
N GLY A 8 -63.36 -10.49 6.23
CA GLY A 8 -62.83 -9.63 5.18
C GLY A 8 -61.51 -10.16 4.64
N LEU A 9 -61.59 -11.00 3.61
CA LEU A 9 -60.47 -11.40 2.78
C LEU A 9 -60.11 -10.20 1.89
N GLY A 10 -59.19 -9.36 2.36
CA GLY A 10 -58.58 -8.30 1.57
C GLY A 10 -57.68 -8.90 0.49
N MET A 11 -58.27 -9.26 -0.66
CA MET A 11 -57.50 -9.50 -1.87
C MET A 11 -56.95 -8.14 -2.34
N LEU A 12 -55.72 -7.84 -1.98
CA LEU A 12 -54.91 -6.85 -2.68
C LEU A 12 -54.65 -7.39 -4.09
N SER A 13 -55.55 -7.08 -5.01
CA SER A 13 -55.28 -7.14 -6.44
C SER A 13 -54.18 -6.13 -6.73
N GLY A 14 -52.93 -6.59 -6.76
CA GLY A 14 -51.82 -5.85 -7.33
C GLY A 14 -52.09 -5.65 -8.82
N CYS A 15 -52.59 -4.47 -9.20
CA CYS A 15 -52.61 -4.02 -10.58
C CYS A 15 -51.14 -3.90 -11.04
N LYS A 16 -50.63 -4.90 -11.76
CA LYS A 16 -49.58 -4.60 -12.74
C LYS A 16 -50.26 -3.77 -13.84
N PRO A 17 -49.81 -2.54 -14.12
CA PRO A 17 -50.30 -1.81 -15.28
C PRO A 17 -50.15 -2.70 -16.51
N ASN A 18 -51.13 -2.69 -17.43
CA ASN A 18 -50.92 -3.23 -18.76
C ASN A 18 -49.82 -2.39 -19.41
N GLU A 19 -48.57 -2.87 -19.36
CA GLU A 19 -47.46 -2.24 -20.03
C GLU A 19 -47.68 -2.36 -21.54
N ILE A 20 -47.97 -1.23 -22.18
CA ILE A 20 -47.93 -1.12 -23.63
C ILE A 20 -46.45 -1.26 -24.00
N VAL A 21 -46.12 -2.32 -24.74
CA VAL A 21 -44.76 -2.56 -25.23
C VAL A 21 -44.59 -1.86 -26.56
N ALA A 22 -43.53 -1.06 -26.68
CA ALA A 22 -43.18 -0.34 -27.90
C ALA A 22 -43.06 -1.31 -29.09
N THR A 23 -43.77 -1.01 -30.18
CA THR A 23 -43.78 -1.83 -31.40
C THR A 23 -42.70 -1.46 -32.41
N GLN A 24 -41.95 -0.38 -32.15
CA GLN A 24 -40.82 0.07 -32.95
C GLN A 24 -39.55 0.14 -32.09
N GLY A 25 -38.39 0.10 -32.73
CA GLY A 25 -37.11 0.24 -32.05
C GLY A 25 -36.97 1.59 -31.35
N VAL A 26 -36.43 1.57 -30.13
CA VAL A 26 -36.29 2.75 -29.26
C VAL A 26 -34.82 2.99 -28.98
N THR A 27 -34.35 4.23 -29.09
CA THR A 27 -33.01 4.58 -28.62
C THR A 27 -32.99 4.65 -27.09
N LEU A 28 -32.26 3.73 -26.47
CA LEU A 28 -32.06 3.64 -25.03
C LEU A 28 -30.94 4.59 -24.58
N HIS A 29 -31.03 5.07 -23.34
CA HIS A 29 -29.94 5.83 -22.72
C HIS A 29 -29.08 4.91 -21.87
N PHE A 30 -27.77 5.07 -21.97
CA PHE A 30 -26.82 4.37 -21.10
C PHE A 30 -26.20 5.33 -20.08
N SER A 31 -25.85 4.83 -18.90
CA SER A 31 -25.09 5.64 -17.93
C SER A 31 -23.65 5.91 -18.38
N ALA A 32 -23.14 5.12 -19.34
CA ALA A 32 -21.81 5.22 -19.91
C ALA A 32 -21.78 4.57 -21.31
N ASP A 33 -21.03 5.16 -22.23
CA ASP A 33 -20.84 4.63 -23.59
C ASP A 33 -19.66 3.65 -23.65
N THR A 34 -18.74 3.74 -22.69
CA THR A 34 -17.62 2.81 -22.50
C THR A 34 -17.47 2.47 -21.02
N VAL A 35 -17.35 1.19 -20.71
CA VAL A 35 -16.99 0.68 -19.39
C VAL A 35 -15.53 0.27 -19.43
N TYR A 36 -14.70 1.07 -18.77
CA TYR A 36 -13.31 0.71 -18.49
C TYR A 36 -13.30 -0.16 -17.24
N LEU A 37 -12.85 -1.41 -17.40
CA LEU A 37 -12.50 -2.29 -16.30
C LEU A 37 -11.01 -2.09 -15.98
N ASP A 38 -10.68 -2.23 -14.71
CA ASP A 38 -9.36 -1.88 -14.19
C ASP A 38 -8.27 -2.83 -14.71
N THR A 39 -7.01 -2.40 -14.61
CA THR A 39 -5.89 -3.29 -14.90
C THR A 39 -5.92 -4.50 -13.96
N VAL A 40 -6.01 -5.69 -14.53
CA VAL A 40 -6.03 -6.95 -13.77
C VAL A 40 -4.78 -7.76 -14.00
N PHE A 41 -4.48 -8.69 -13.10
CA PHE A 41 -3.55 -9.76 -13.43
C PHE A 41 -4.29 -10.87 -14.20
N SER A 42 -3.63 -11.44 -15.20
CA SER A 42 -4.16 -12.56 -15.99
C SER A 42 -4.58 -13.69 -15.07
N THR A 43 -5.67 -14.39 -15.40
CA THR A 43 -6.29 -15.47 -14.61
C THR A 43 -6.95 -15.05 -13.28
N VAL A 44 -6.85 -13.78 -12.88
CA VAL A 44 -7.56 -13.20 -11.73
C VAL A 44 -8.77 -12.40 -12.21
N GLY A 45 -9.90 -12.55 -11.52
CA GLY A 45 -11.11 -11.80 -11.82
C GLY A 45 -10.99 -10.32 -11.41
N SER A 46 -11.56 -9.42 -12.21
CA SER A 46 -11.62 -8.00 -11.90
C SER A 46 -12.61 -7.68 -10.79
N SER A 47 -12.58 -6.43 -10.32
CA SER A 47 -13.74 -5.85 -9.65
C SER A 47 -14.95 -5.79 -10.61
N THR A 48 -16.15 -5.84 -10.05
CA THR A 48 -17.39 -5.70 -10.84
C THR A 48 -17.71 -4.22 -11.07
N ARG A 49 -17.87 -3.83 -12.34
CA ARG A 49 -18.33 -2.49 -12.75
C ARG A 49 -19.81 -2.51 -13.11
N THR A 50 -20.49 -1.39 -12.91
CA THR A 50 -21.94 -1.29 -13.19
C THR A 50 -22.25 -0.29 -14.28
N VAL A 51 -23.21 -0.63 -15.13
CA VAL A 51 -23.77 0.27 -16.14
C VAL A 51 -25.29 0.13 -16.14
N ARG A 52 -26.00 1.22 -16.37
CA ARG A 52 -27.47 1.23 -16.42
C ARG A 52 -27.95 1.40 -17.86
N ILE A 53 -28.95 0.61 -18.23
CA ILE A 53 -29.77 0.85 -19.42
C ILE A 53 -31.06 1.50 -18.95
N ILE A 54 -31.38 2.66 -19.52
CA ILE A 54 -32.51 3.50 -19.12
C ILE A 54 -33.45 3.60 -20.32
N ASN A 55 -34.73 3.35 -20.06
CA ASN A 55 -35.79 3.59 -21.03
C ASN A 55 -36.33 5.01 -20.86
N PRO A 56 -36.06 5.94 -21.81
CA PRO A 56 -36.54 7.31 -21.69
C PRO A 56 -38.03 7.46 -22.03
N THR A 57 -38.66 6.40 -22.57
CA THR A 57 -40.02 6.46 -23.08
C THR A 57 -41.05 6.11 -22.02
N ASN A 58 -42.30 6.45 -22.31
CA ASN A 58 -43.48 6.11 -21.50
C ASN A 58 -44.11 4.75 -21.87
N GLU A 59 -43.44 3.96 -22.72
CA GLU A 59 -43.85 2.61 -23.11
C GLU A 59 -42.77 1.61 -22.64
N ALA A 60 -43.15 0.37 -22.34
CA ALA A 60 -42.17 -0.66 -22.02
C ALA A 60 -41.38 -1.06 -23.28
N VAL A 61 -40.10 -1.36 -23.13
CA VAL A 61 -39.24 -1.76 -24.25
C VAL A 61 -38.85 -3.22 -24.10
N LEU A 62 -39.12 -4.02 -25.13
CA LEU A 62 -38.60 -5.39 -25.22
C LEU A 62 -37.17 -5.35 -25.76
N LEU A 63 -36.21 -5.71 -24.91
CA LEU A 63 -34.85 -6.01 -25.32
C LEU A 63 -34.84 -7.43 -25.89
N ASN A 64 -34.80 -7.56 -27.22
CA ASN A 64 -34.75 -8.85 -27.90
C ASN A 64 -33.48 -9.62 -27.53
N ARG A 65 -32.37 -8.90 -27.36
CA ARG A 65 -31.07 -9.50 -27.07
C ARG A 65 -30.16 -8.50 -26.36
N VAL A 66 -29.53 -8.95 -25.29
CA VAL A 66 -28.38 -8.30 -24.64
C VAL A 66 -27.27 -9.34 -24.62
N ALA A 67 -26.14 -9.07 -25.26
CA ALA A 67 -25.07 -10.07 -25.38
C ALA A 67 -23.69 -9.45 -25.54
N LEU A 68 -22.67 -10.23 -25.22
CA LEU A 68 -21.28 -9.87 -25.53
C LEU A 68 -21.02 -9.99 -27.04
N GLY A 69 -20.31 -9.02 -27.61
CA GLY A 69 -19.97 -8.96 -29.03
C GLY A 69 -19.15 -10.15 -29.50
N ARG A 70 -18.23 -10.63 -28.64
CA ARG A 70 -17.43 -11.85 -28.87
C ARG A 70 -18.10 -13.13 -28.37
N GLY A 71 -19.30 -13.05 -27.80
CA GLY A 71 -20.02 -14.22 -27.28
C GLY A 71 -19.23 -14.97 -26.19
N SER A 72 -19.15 -16.29 -26.30
CA SER A 72 -18.44 -17.16 -25.35
C SER A 72 -16.92 -17.02 -25.37
N GLU A 73 -16.35 -16.42 -26.43
CA GLU A 73 -14.92 -16.14 -26.54
C GLU A 73 -14.53 -14.81 -25.88
N SER A 74 -15.50 -14.12 -25.27
CA SER A 74 -15.25 -12.91 -24.52
C SER A 74 -14.56 -13.21 -23.18
N PRO A 75 -13.49 -12.49 -22.81
CA PRO A 75 -12.96 -12.56 -21.46
C PRO A 75 -13.86 -11.85 -20.43
N PHE A 76 -14.86 -11.09 -20.90
CA PHE A 76 -15.83 -10.39 -20.06
C PHE A 76 -17.00 -11.29 -19.70
N ARG A 77 -17.57 -11.06 -18.53
CA ARG A 77 -18.84 -11.65 -18.08
C ARG A 77 -19.76 -10.52 -17.69
N PHE A 78 -21.07 -10.71 -17.88
CA PHE A 78 -22.05 -9.76 -17.38
C PHE A 78 -23.24 -10.46 -16.76
N ASN A 79 -23.91 -9.76 -15.85
CA ASN A 79 -25.20 -10.11 -15.31
C ASN A 79 -26.13 -8.91 -15.46
N ILE A 80 -27.33 -9.11 -15.99
CA ILE A 80 -28.35 -8.09 -16.14
C ILE A 80 -29.60 -8.51 -15.35
N ASP A 81 -29.95 -7.71 -14.33
CA ASP A 81 -31.13 -7.95 -13.49
C ASP A 81 -31.27 -9.41 -12.98
N GLY A 82 -30.15 -9.99 -12.54
CA GLY A 82 -30.08 -11.36 -12.02
C GLY A 82 -29.90 -12.45 -13.09
N ARG A 83 -29.91 -12.12 -14.39
CA ARG A 83 -29.68 -13.06 -15.49
C ARG A 83 -28.24 -12.96 -16.01
N GLU A 84 -27.52 -14.08 -15.98
CA GLU A 84 -26.13 -14.16 -16.45
C GLU A 84 -26.05 -14.26 -17.98
N GLY A 85 -25.02 -13.63 -18.56
CA GLY A 85 -24.63 -13.75 -19.96
C GLY A 85 -24.02 -15.12 -20.33
N PRO A 86 -23.37 -15.26 -21.50
CA PRO A 86 -22.90 -14.21 -22.41
C PRO A 86 -24.00 -13.65 -23.32
N GLU A 87 -25.23 -14.16 -23.22
CA GLU A 87 -26.40 -13.68 -23.94
C GLU A 87 -27.68 -13.86 -23.11
N VAL A 88 -28.49 -12.80 -23.03
CA VAL A 88 -29.82 -12.80 -22.41
C VAL A 88 -30.83 -12.28 -23.42
N GLN A 89 -31.96 -12.97 -23.54
CA GLN A 89 -33.04 -12.63 -24.47
C GLN A 89 -34.31 -12.26 -23.72
N ASP A 90 -35.21 -11.59 -24.45
CA ASP A 90 -36.58 -11.28 -24.03
C ASP A 90 -36.67 -10.66 -22.63
N LEU A 91 -35.93 -9.57 -22.44
CA LEU A 91 -35.97 -8.73 -21.25
C LEU A 91 -36.93 -7.56 -21.46
N ILE A 92 -37.89 -7.42 -20.56
CA ILE A 92 -38.80 -6.28 -20.56
C ILE A 92 -38.18 -5.20 -19.68
N LEU A 93 -37.96 -4.03 -20.25
CA LEU A 93 -37.55 -2.82 -19.55
C LEU A 93 -38.76 -1.88 -19.43
N PRO A 94 -39.33 -1.70 -18.24
CA PRO A 94 -40.54 -0.89 -18.05
C PRO A 94 -40.37 0.56 -18.49
N ALA A 95 -41.50 1.23 -18.71
CA ALA A 95 -41.57 2.65 -19.07
C ALA A 95 -40.89 3.53 -18.00
N GLY A 96 -39.97 4.39 -18.41
CA GLY A 96 -39.24 5.30 -17.53
C GLY A 96 -38.29 4.63 -16.52
N ASP A 97 -38.11 3.31 -16.59
CA ASP A 97 -37.32 2.54 -15.64
C ASP A 97 -35.90 2.25 -16.18
N SER A 98 -35.09 1.55 -15.38
CA SER A 98 -33.74 1.16 -15.74
C SER A 98 -33.38 -0.24 -15.27
N LEU A 99 -32.56 -0.94 -16.07
CA LEU A 99 -31.92 -2.19 -15.67
C LEU A 99 -30.47 -1.94 -15.28
N TRP A 100 -30.00 -2.64 -14.25
CA TRP A 100 -28.60 -2.68 -13.86
C TRP A 100 -27.90 -3.83 -14.55
N ILE A 101 -26.73 -3.54 -15.12
CA ILE A 101 -25.80 -4.52 -15.63
C ILE A 101 -24.54 -4.47 -14.81
N PHE A 102 -24.10 -5.63 -14.36
CA PHE A 102 -22.83 -5.88 -13.69
C PHE A 102 -21.89 -6.51 -14.71
N VAL A 103 -20.68 -5.97 -14.85
CA VAL A 103 -19.65 -6.45 -15.79
C VAL A 103 -18.37 -6.72 -15.04
N GLU A 104 -17.72 -7.83 -15.33
CA GLU A 104 -16.39 -8.19 -14.82
C GLU A 104 -15.58 -8.87 -15.92
N VAL A 105 -14.26 -8.97 -15.74
CA VAL A 105 -13.36 -9.63 -16.69
C VAL A 105 -12.47 -10.64 -15.97
N THR A 106 -12.18 -11.75 -16.63
CA THR A 106 -11.07 -12.64 -16.24
C THR A 106 -10.20 -12.80 -17.46
N ALA A 107 -9.10 -12.04 -17.52
CA ALA A 107 -8.24 -12.02 -18.69
C ALA A 107 -7.48 -13.36 -18.83
N PRO A 108 -7.42 -13.96 -20.02
CA PRO A 108 -6.57 -15.12 -20.26
C PRO A 108 -5.09 -14.74 -20.17
N SER A 109 -4.22 -15.69 -19.86
CA SER A 109 -2.77 -15.47 -19.86
C SER A 109 -2.23 -15.20 -21.26
N GLY A 110 -1.43 -14.16 -21.41
CA GLY A 110 -0.68 -13.84 -22.64
C GLY A 110 0.04 -12.49 -22.51
N GLY A 111 1.12 -12.29 -23.28
CA GLY A 111 1.88 -11.01 -23.28
C GLY A 111 2.41 -10.58 -21.90
N ILE A 112 3.05 -9.40 -21.81
CA ILE A 112 3.37 -8.77 -20.50
C ILE A 112 2.23 -7.80 -20.13
N GLU A 113 1.69 -7.10 -21.12
CA GLU A 113 0.52 -6.23 -21.01
C GLU A 113 -0.39 -6.48 -22.21
N MET A 114 -1.67 -6.71 -21.95
CA MET A 114 -2.69 -7.00 -22.95
C MET A 114 -3.85 -6.03 -22.81
N LEU A 115 -4.28 -5.48 -23.95
CA LEU A 115 -5.54 -4.77 -24.06
C LEU A 115 -6.64 -5.74 -24.48
N HIS A 116 -7.63 -5.96 -23.61
CA HIS A 116 -8.83 -6.72 -23.92
C HIS A 116 -9.98 -5.78 -24.22
N THR A 117 -10.59 -5.97 -25.39
CA THR A 117 -11.78 -5.23 -25.83
C THR A 117 -12.91 -6.17 -26.23
N ASP A 118 -14.12 -5.75 -25.90
CA ASP A 118 -15.37 -6.32 -26.39
C ASP A 118 -16.46 -5.23 -26.35
N SER A 119 -17.71 -5.58 -26.64
CA SER A 119 -18.86 -4.71 -26.50
C SER A 119 -20.04 -5.47 -25.91
N LEU A 120 -20.85 -4.78 -25.12
CA LEU A 120 -22.18 -5.27 -24.76
C LEU A 120 -23.17 -4.76 -25.80
N VAL A 121 -23.72 -5.65 -26.62
CA VAL A 121 -24.64 -5.35 -27.72
C VAL A 121 -26.09 -5.54 -27.27
N ILE A 122 -26.88 -4.48 -27.39
CA ILE A 122 -28.29 -4.43 -27.04
C ILE A 122 -29.12 -4.28 -28.33
N ARG A 123 -30.15 -5.12 -28.47
CA ARG A 123 -31.07 -5.09 -29.60
C ARG A 123 -32.52 -4.97 -29.14
N ASN A 124 -33.27 -4.05 -29.74
CA ASN A 124 -34.71 -3.88 -29.55
C ASN A 124 -35.41 -3.48 -30.85
N GLN A 125 -36.33 -4.32 -31.33
CA GLN A 125 -37.21 -4.11 -32.48
C GLN A 125 -36.50 -3.44 -33.68
N GLY A 126 -35.33 -3.97 -34.06
CA GLY A 126 -34.52 -3.50 -35.20
C GLY A 126 -33.49 -2.43 -34.89
N THR A 127 -33.54 -1.79 -33.71
CA THR A 127 -32.49 -0.89 -33.23
C THR A 127 -31.39 -1.68 -32.53
N VAL A 128 -30.14 -1.30 -32.77
CA VAL A 128 -28.94 -1.91 -32.19
C VAL A 128 -28.09 -0.82 -31.60
N GLN A 129 -27.72 -0.98 -30.33
CA GLN A 129 -26.79 -0.10 -29.62
C GLN A 129 -25.75 -0.96 -28.91
N SER A 130 -24.60 -0.38 -28.60
CA SER A 130 -23.55 -1.07 -27.85
C SER A 130 -22.90 -0.17 -26.82
N ILE A 131 -22.36 -0.81 -25.78
CA ILE A 131 -21.49 -0.20 -24.78
C ILE A 131 -20.12 -0.87 -24.92
N ASP A 132 -19.06 -0.10 -25.11
CA ASP A 132 -17.71 -0.66 -25.28
C ASP A 132 -17.16 -1.14 -23.92
N LEU A 133 -16.47 -2.27 -23.93
CA LEU A 133 -15.81 -2.86 -22.76
C LEU A 133 -14.30 -2.89 -23.01
N VAL A 134 -13.52 -2.31 -22.09
CA VAL A 134 -12.06 -2.20 -22.25
C VAL A 134 -11.38 -2.54 -20.93
N SER A 135 -10.38 -3.42 -20.95
CA SER A 135 -9.55 -3.76 -19.77
C SER A 135 -8.10 -3.94 -20.17
N LEU A 136 -7.18 -3.53 -19.30
CA LEU A 136 -5.78 -3.93 -19.37
C LEU A 136 -5.57 -5.19 -18.52
N ALA A 137 -4.66 -6.07 -18.93
CA ALA A 137 -4.26 -7.23 -18.16
C ALA A 137 -2.75 -7.41 -18.18
N TRP A 138 -2.15 -7.70 -17.04
CA TRP A 138 -0.74 -8.04 -16.91
C TRP A 138 -0.57 -9.54 -16.69
N ASP A 139 0.34 -10.18 -17.40
CA ASP A 139 0.78 -11.53 -17.03
C ASP A 139 1.81 -11.45 -15.90
N ALA A 140 1.79 -12.39 -14.97
CA ALA A 140 2.55 -12.30 -13.72
C ALA A 140 3.05 -13.64 -13.21
N HIS A 141 4.12 -13.59 -12.41
CA HIS A 141 4.57 -14.72 -11.60
C HIS A 141 3.75 -14.78 -10.32
N PHE A 142 2.83 -15.74 -10.23
CA PHE A 142 1.98 -15.92 -9.05
C PHE A 142 2.62 -16.81 -8.00
N HIS A 143 2.69 -16.31 -6.76
CA HIS A 143 3.16 -17.04 -5.59
C HIS A 143 1.97 -17.34 -4.69
N PHE A 144 1.35 -18.50 -4.90
CA PHE A 144 0.23 -18.98 -4.08
C PHE A 144 0.72 -19.77 -2.88
N PRO A 145 0.06 -19.64 -1.73
CA PRO A 145 0.45 -20.36 -0.53
C PRO A 145 0.17 -21.85 -0.70
N THR A 146 1.14 -22.68 -0.32
CA THR A 146 1.04 -24.16 -0.37
C THR A 146 0.84 -24.76 1.02
N ASN A 147 1.09 -23.98 2.07
CA ASN A 147 0.99 -24.39 3.46
C ASN A 147 0.16 -23.36 4.26
N THR A 148 -0.24 -23.73 5.48
CA THR A 148 -0.90 -22.82 6.41
C THR A 148 -0.43 -23.09 7.83
N LEU A 149 0.17 -22.10 8.46
CA LEU A 149 0.49 -22.12 9.88
C LEU A 149 -0.78 -21.77 10.66
N ILE A 150 -1.14 -22.60 11.64
CA ILE A 150 -2.28 -22.37 12.54
C ILE A 150 -1.74 -22.01 13.91
N ILE A 151 -2.14 -20.85 14.44
CA ILE A 151 -1.82 -20.41 15.79
C ILE A 151 -3.09 -20.54 16.63
N PRO A 152 -3.15 -21.53 17.54
CA PRO A 152 -4.32 -21.74 18.38
C PRO A 152 -4.64 -20.50 19.21
N GLN A 153 -5.92 -20.15 19.29
CA GLN A 153 -6.40 -19.07 20.15
C GLN A 153 -7.25 -19.63 21.30
N PRO A 154 -7.26 -18.97 22.48
CA PRO A 154 -8.18 -19.34 23.53
C PRO A 154 -9.62 -19.03 23.11
N ALA A 155 -10.58 -19.88 23.50
CA ALA A 155 -11.99 -19.64 23.28
C ALA A 155 -12.42 -18.27 23.87
N PRO A 156 -13.29 -17.49 23.20
CA PRO A 156 -14.08 -17.82 22.01
C PRO A 156 -13.44 -17.41 20.66
N TYR A 157 -12.17 -17.02 20.64
CA TYR A 157 -11.53 -16.53 19.42
C TYR A 157 -11.21 -17.68 18.45
N ALA A 158 -11.35 -17.43 17.15
CA ALA A 158 -10.94 -18.37 16.12
C ALA A 158 -9.40 -18.42 16.01
N ASP A 159 -8.86 -19.60 15.70
CA ASP A 159 -7.43 -19.77 15.44
C ASP A 159 -6.96 -18.84 14.32
N LEU A 160 -5.78 -18.26 14.49
CA LEU A 160 -5.17 -17.44 13.46
C LEU A 160 -4.56 -18.36 12.40
N ARG A 161 -4.83 -18.07 11.13
CA ARG A 161 -4.35 -18.84 9.98
C ARG A 161 -3.42 -17.98 9.16
N LEU A 162 -2.18 -18.43 8.96
CA LEU A 162 -1.18 -17.76 8.15
C LEU A 162 -0.85 -18.65 6.96
N PRO A 163 -1.46 -18.42 5.79
CA PRO A 163 -1.12 -19.14 4.57
C PRO A 163 0.27 -18.69 4.09
N TYR A 164 1.11 -19.64 3.68
CA TYR A 164 2.47 -19.35 3.22
C TYR A 164 3.01 -20.37 2.20
N SER A 165 4.05 -19.99 1.47
CA SER A 165 4.85 -20.85 0.60
C SER A 165 6.32 -20.56 0.80
N ILE A 166 7.16 -21.60 0.88
CA ILE A 166 8.61 -21.45 0.99
C ILE A 166 9.19 -21.34 -0.42
N LEU A 167 10.01 -20.32 -0.65
CA LEU A 167 10.73 -20.14 -1.91
C LEU A 167 11.87 -21.16 -2.03
N PRO A 168 12.28 -21.53 -3.26
CA PRO A 168 13.53 -22.25 -3.47
C PRO A 168 14.70 -21.57 -2.77
N ALA A 169 15.67 -22.36 -2.30
CA ALA A 169 16.78 -21.88 -1.48
C ALA A 169 17.60 -20.75 -2.15
N GLN A 170 17.61 -20.68 -3.48
CA GLN A 170 18.14 -19.54 -4.22
C GLN A 170 17.05 -19.12 -5.19
N SER A 171 16.51 -17.93 -4.97
CA SER A 171 15.42 -17.39 -5.79
C SER A 171 15.82 -16.02 -6.34
N THR A 172 15.48 -15.76 -7.59
CA THR A 172 15.70 -14.46 -8.21
C THR A 172 14.38 -13.95 -8.77
N TRP A 173 14.02 -12.70 -8.45
CA TRP A 173 12.87 -12.02 -9.00
C TRP A 173 13.35 -10.93 -9.97
N THR A 174 12.93 -11.07 -11.23
CA THR A 174 13.34 -10.25 -12.36
C THR A 174 12.29 -9.17 -12.68
N ASP A 175 12.59 -8.30 -13.64
CA ASP A 175 11.67 -7.28 -14.15
C ASP A 175 10.86 -7.74 -15.38
N ASP A 176 11.03 -9.00 -15.82
CA ASP A 176 10.35 -9.59 -16.98
C ASP A 176 8.81 -9.55 -16.84
N LYS A 177 8.31 -9.87 -15.64
CA LYS A 177 6.90 -9.81 -15.28
C LYS A 177 6.73 -9.40 -13.81
N PRO A 178 5.60 -8.78 -13.45
CA PRO A 178 5.24 -8.57 -12.06
C PRO A 178 5.20 -9.89 -11.26
N HIS A 179 5.60 -9.84 -10.00
CA HIS A 179 5.47 -10.92 -9.03
C HIS A 179 4.28 -10.64 -8.11
N VAL A 180 3.26 -11.50 -8.10
CA VAL A 180 2.03 -11.30 -7.30
C VAL A 180 1.98 -12.35 -6.20
N VAL A 181 1.92 -11.91 -4.95
CA VAL A 181 2.03 -12.76 -3.77
C VAL A 181 0.72 -12.84 -3.01
N TYR A 182 0.22 -14.07 -2.83
CA TYR A 182 -0.92 -14.42 -1.99
C TYR A 182 -0.42 -15.14 -0.72
N GLY A 183 -0.89 -14.74 0.46
CA GLY A 183 -0.29 -15.19 1.72
C GLY A 183 1.18 -14.73 1.88
N TYR A 184 1.97 -15.44 2.68
CA TYR A 184 3.38 -15.12 2.87
C TYR A 184 4.28 -15.94 1.96
N VAL A 185 5.18 -15.29 1.22
CA VAL A 185 6.38 -15.99 0.71
C VAL A 185 7.43 -16.04 1.81
N VAL A 186 8.06 -17.21 1.98
CA VAL A 186 9.06 -17.44 3.03
C VAL A 186 10.42 -17.66 2.40
N VAL A 187 11.40 -16.85 2.81
CA VAL A 187 12.81 -17.12 2.58
C VAL A 187 13.33 -17.81 3.83
N ASP A 188 13.49 -19.14 3.74
CA ASP A 188 13.82 -19.99 4.89
C ASP A 188 15.31 -19.89 5.27
N SER A 189 15.69 -20.52 6.37
CA SER A 189 17.07 -20.57 6.86
C SER A 189 18.07 -21.02 5.78
N GLY A 190 19.08 -20.20 5.51
CA GLY A 190 20.09 -20.45 4.47
C GLY A 190 19.60 -20.18 3.04
N GLY A 191 18.35 -19.73 2.89
CA GLY A 191 17.79 -19.30 1.63
C GLY A 191 18.11 -17.84 1.31
N THR A 192 18.19 -17.52 0.02
CA THR A 192 18.34 -16.15 -0.48
C THR A 192 17.26 -15.82 -1.50
N LEU A 193 16.81 -14.56 -1.47
CA LEU A 193 16.00 -13.96 -2.52
C LEU A 193 16.68 -12.69 -3.03
N ASP A 194 17.06 -12.70 -4.31
CA ASP A 194 17.64 -11.56 -4.98
C ASP A 194 16.60 -10.92 -5.91
N VAL A 195 16.23 -9.68 -5.63
CA VAL A 195 15.27 -8.91 -6.41
C VAL A 195 16.03 -7.91 -7.27
N LEU A 196 15.93 -8.05 -8.59
CA LEU A 196 16.68 -7.24 -9.54
C LEU A 196 16.01 -5.87 -9.77
N ALA A 197 16.81 -4.88 -10.19
CA ALA A 197 16.34 -3.54 -10.50
C ALA A 197 15.13 -3.55 -11.47
N GLY A 198 14.16 -2.68 -11.23
CA GLY A 198 12.95 -2.56 -12.06
C GLY A 198 11.87 -3.62 -11.81
N ALA A 199 12.15 -4.64 -10.97
CA ALA A 199 11.15 -5.63 -10.60
C ALA A 199 9.90 -4.98 -9.96
N ARG A 200 8.73 -5.56 -10.23
CA ARG A 200 7.43 -5.13 -9.70
C ARG A 200 6.87 -6.24 -8.82
N ILE A 201 6.63 -5.96 -7.56
CA ILE A 201 6.12 -6.91 -6.56
C ILE A 201 4.80 -6.37 -6.04
N HIS A 202 3.77 -7.20 -6.12
CA HIS A 202 2.42 -6.89 -5.69
C HIS A 202 1.99 -7.86 -4.60
N PHE A 203 1.59 -7.31 -3.46
CA PHE A 203 1.07 -8.10 -2.35
C PHE A 203 -0.46 -8.00 -2.31
N HIS A 204 -1.12 -9.17 -2.28
CA HIS A 204 -2.53 -9.26 -1.96
C HIS A 204 -2.83 -8.84 -0.51
N ALA A 205 -4.11 -8.62 -0.21
CA ALA A 205 -4.56 -8.43 1.16
C ALA A 205 -4.11 -9.59 2.07
N GLN A 206 -3.66 -9.24 3.28
CA GLN A 206 -3.13 -10.18 4.28
C GLN A 206 -1.93 -11.03 3.81
N SER A 207 -1.20 -10.54 2.81
CA SER A 207 -0.02 -11.19 2.25
C SER A 207 1.27 -10.42 2.58
N GLY A 208 2.44 -11.00 2.30
CA GLY A 208 3.72 -10.37 2.60
C GLY A 208 4.94 -11.26 2.33
N LEU A 209 6.09 -10.81 2.81
CA LEU A 209 7.36 -11.52 2.77
C LEU A 209 7.81 -11.83 4.20
N TRP A 210 8.11 -13.10 4.47
CA TRP A 210 8.66 -13.55 5.74
C TRP A 210 10.08 -14.06 5.52
N ILE A 211 11.05 -13.35 6.09
CA ILE A 211 12.44 -13.75 6.11
C ILE A 211 12.69 -14.49 7.42
N ALA A 212 12.80 -15.81 7.35
CA ALA A 212 13.04 -16.66 8.50
C ALA A 212 14.46 -16.47 9.04
N SER A 213 14.69 -16.92 10.27
CA SER A 213 16.02 -16.87 10.89
C SER A 213 17.09 -17.51 9.98
N GLY A 214 18.12 -16.76 9.60
CA GLY A 214 19.18 -17.21 8.69
C GLY A 214 18.86 -17.06 7.20
N GLY A 215 17.68 -16.53 6.83
CA GLY A 215 17.36 -16.16 5.46
C GLY A 215 17.85 -14.73 5.13
N GLN A 216 18.10 -14.49 3.85
CA GLN A 216 18.60 -13.19 3.36
C GLN A 216 17.78 -12.71 2.16
N VAL A 217 17.43 -11.44 2.14
CA VAL A 217 16.75 -10.81 0.99
C VAL A 217 17.48 -9.55 0.59
N GLN A 218 17.75 -9.45 -0.72
CA GLN A 218 18.51 -8.36 -1.30
C GLN A 218 17.73 -7.73 -2.45
N PHE A 219 17.54 -6.42 -2.40
CA PHE A 219 16.94 -5.64 -3.48
C PHE A 219 18.01 -4.77 -4.12
N ASP A 220 18.23 -4.97 -5.42
CA ASP A 220 19.21 -4.24 -6.22
C ASP A 220 20.63 -4.27 -5.61
N GLU A 221 21.10 -5.47 -5.24
CA GLU A 221 22.45 -5.69 -4.71
C GLU A 221 23.53 -5.20 -5.69
N ALA A 222 23.32 -5.46 -6.98
CA ALA A 222 24.22 -5.03 -8.05
C ALA A 222 24.21 -3.50 -8.27
N ASN A 223 23.31 -2.76 -7.62
CA ASN A 223 23.14 -1.32 -7.73
C ASN A 223 23.04 -0.85 -9.20
N VAL A 224 22.24 -1.57 -9.98
CA VAL A 224 21.93 -1.26 -11.38
C VAL A 224 20.73 -0.33 -11.48
N GLY A 225 19.85 -0.37 -10.47
CA GLY A 225 18.72 0.53 -10.35
C GLY A 225 19.13 1.96 -10.03
N SER A 226 18.12 2.81 -9.92
CA SER A 226 18.28 4.19 -9.46
C SER A 226 17.00 4.66 -8.80
N TYR A 227 17.02 5.84 -8.17
CA TYR A 227 15.80 6.44 -7.65
C TYR A 227 14.72 6.65 -8.72
N ALA A 228 15.10 6.79 -10.00
CA ALA A 228 14.19 6.91 -11.14
C ALA A 228 13.81 5.55 -11.77
N LEU A 229 14.59 4.50 -11.54
CA LEU A 229 14.33 3.12 -11.94
C LEU A 229 14.32 2.21 -10.70
N PRO A 230 13.30 2.34 -9.84
CA PRO A 230 13.27 1.61 -8.59
C PRO A 230 12.65 0.22 -8.76
N ILE A 231 12.95 -0.66 -7.82
CA ILE A 231 12.09 -1.82 -7.54
C ILE A 231 10.80 -1.31 -6.91
N ARG A 232 9.64 -1.77 -7.39
CA ARG A 232 8.33 -1.33 -6.90
C ARG A 232 7.67 -2.42 -6.07
N ILE A 233 7.20 -2.05 -4.88
CA ILE A 233 6.46 -2.91 -3.97
C ILE A 233 5.16 -2.21 -3.60
N GLU A 234 4.02 -2.76 -4.01
CA GLU A 234 2.70 -2.16 -3.78
C GLU A 234 1.60 -3.22 -3.63
N ALA A 235 0.35 -2.78 -3.52
CA ALA A 235 -0.79 -3.69 -3.51
C ALA A 235 -1.01 -4.32 -4.90
N ASP A 236 -1.70 -5.46 -4.94
CA ASP A 236 -2.17 -6.06 -6.20
C ASP A 236 -3.43 -5.40 -6.77
N ARG A 237 -4.03 -4.48 -6.01
CA ARG A 237 -5.14 -3.62 -6.42
C ARG A 237 -4.63 -2.42 -7.20
N LEU A 238 -4.63 -2.54 -8.53
CA LEU A 238 -4.08 -1.54 -9.46
C LEU A 238 -5.08 -0.44 -9.86
N GLU A 239 -6.27 -0.41 -9.27
CA GLU A 239 -7.25 0.62 -9.62
C GLU A 239 -6.77 2.01 -9.14
N PRO A 240 -6.90 3.08 -9.95
CA PRO A 240 -6.41 4.41 -9.58
C PRO A 240 -6.97 4.94 -8.26
N PHE A 241 -8.20 4.55 -7.90
CA PHE A 241 -8.81 4.92 -6.62
C PHE A 241 -8.04 4.37 -5.40
N TYR A 242 -7.32 3.26 -5.56
CA TYR A 242 -6.55 2.63 -4.51
C TYR A 242 -5.07 3.05 -4.51
N ASP A 243 -4.59 3.83 -5.49
CA ASP A 243 -3.14 4.11 -5.62
C ASP A 243 -2.52 4.76 -4.37
N ASP A 244 -3.33 5.52 -3.63
CA ASP A 244 -2.93 6.28 -2.44
C ASP A 244 -3.59 5.79 -1.15
N ILE A 245 -4.23 4.62 -1.18
CA ILE A 245 -4.89 4.05 0.01
C ILE A 245 -3.90 3.20 0.81
N ALA A 246 -3.66 3.58 2.05
CA ALA A 246 -2.79 2.84 2.97
C ALA A 246 -3.46 1.57 3.52
N GLY A 247 -2.68 0.53 3.85
CA GLY A 247 -3.18 -0.67 4.54
C GLY A 247 -3.82 -1.74 3.66
N GLN A 248 -3.51 -1.76 2.37
CA GLN A 248 -4.08 -2.72 1.42
C GLN A 248 -3.44 -4.10 1.49
N TRP A 249 -2.19 -4.19 1.94
CA TRP A 249 -1.45 -5.44 2.12
C TRP A 249 -0.70 -5.48 3.45
N GLY A 250 -0.08 -6.62 3.75
CA GLY A 250 0.49 -6.91 5.06
C GLY A 250 -0.55 -7.54 6.00
N GLY A 251 -0.26 -8.74 6.47
CA GLY A 251 -1.12 -9.51 7.37
C GLY A 251 -0.67 -9.45 8.84
N LEU A 252 -0.84 -10.57 9.55
CA LEU A 252 -0.52 -10.67 10.99
C LEU A 252 0.95 -10.36 11.31
N LEU A 253 1.88 -10.68 10.40
CA LEU A 253 3.31 -10.43 10.57
C LEU A 253 3.72 -9.02 10.10
N GLY A 254 2.81 -8.25 9.50
CA GLY A 254 3.12 -7.06 8.72
C GLY A 254 3.37 -7.40 7.24
N GLY A 255 3.94 -6.44 6.50
CA GLY A 255 4.33 -6.58 5.11
C GLY A 255 5.58 -7.45 4.95
N ILE A 256 6.74 -6.90 5.28
CA ILE A 256 8.02 -7.61 5.30
C ILE A 256 8.41 -7.89 6.75
N PHE A 257 8.39 -9.17 7.16
CA PHE A 257 8.81 -9.60 8.49
C PHE A 257 10.24 -10.14 8.46
N VAL A 258 11.15 -9.44 9.14
CA VAL A 258 12.55 -9.80 9.30
C VAL A 258 12.71 -10.44 10.68
N GLN A 259 12.76 -11.76 10.73
CA GLN A 259 12.89 -12.51 11.98
C GLN A 259 14.30 -12.34 12.59
N ARG A 260 14.45 -12.63 13.88
CA ARG A 260 15.76 -12.63 14.55
C ARG A 260 16.76 -13.47 13.73
N GLY A 261 17.91 -12.88 13.40
CA GLY A 261 18.98 -13.53 12.63
C GLY A 261 18.74 -13.60 11.12
N ALA A 262 17.70 -12.95 10.60
CA ALA A 262 17.50 -12.72 9.17
C ALA A 262 18.08 -11.37 8.74
N GLU A 263 18.32 -11.18 7.45
CA GLU A 263 18.87 -9.94 6.88
C GLU A 263 18.02 -9.44 5.71
N LEU A 264 17.81 -8.13 5.66
CA LEU A 264 17.10 -7.42 4.60
C LEU A 264 17.92 -6.22 4.14
N HIS A 265 18.39 -6.26 2.89
CA HIS A 265 19.08 -5.16 2.25
C HIS A 265 18.22 -4.61 1.11
N MET A 266 17.87 -3.33 1.19
CA MET A 266 17.07 -2.65 0.19
C MET A 266 17.81 -1.46 -0.39
N ASN A 267 17.94 -1.43 -1.71
CA ASN A 267 18.47 -0.30 -2.45
C ASN A 267 17.51 0.07 -3.58
N ASN A 268 17.44 1.36 -3.93
CA ASN A 268 16.62 1.87 -5.02
C ASN A 268 15.19 1.27 -5.02
N THR A 269 14.53 1.24 -3.87
CA THR A 269 13.23 0.57 -3.72
C THR A 269 12.13 1.55 -3.34
N TRP A 270 11.01 1.47 -4.05
CA TRP A 270 9.79 2.21 -3.74
C TRP A 270 8.76 1.24 -3.18
N MET A 271 8.29 1.50 -1.96
CA MET A 271 7.34 0.63 -1.27
C MET A 271 6.16 1.44 -0.74
N LYS A 272 4.92 1.03 -1.04
CA LYS A 272 3.74 1.80 -0.63
C LYS A 272 2.50 0.97 -0.32
N ASN A 273 1.50 1.64 0.25
CA ASN A 273 0.14 1.14 0.51
C ASN A 273 0.03 -0.04 1.50
N GLY A 274 1.06 -0.33 2.28
CA GLY A 274 1.06 -1.45 3.24
C GLY A 274 0.39 -1.11 4.58
N SER A 275 0.21 -2.11 5.43
CA SER A 275 -0.22 -1.89 6.82
C SER A 275 0.96 -1.51 7.71
N VAL A 276 1.84 -2.46 7.99
CA VAL A 276 3.20 -2.24 8.49
C VAL A 276 4.16 -2.57 7.35
N GLY A 277 5.07 -1.67 6.99
CA GLY A 277 6.00 -1.89 5.88
C GLY A 277 7.03 -2.97 6.21
N ILE A 278 7.97 -2.63 7.07
CA ILE A 278 9.00 -3.54 7.57
C ILE A 278 8.78 -3.73 9.07
N ARG A 279 8.73 -4.99 9.50
CA ARG A 279 8.78 -5.38 10.91
C ARG A 279 10.05 -6.16 11.13
N CYS A 280 11.03 -5.57 11.80
CA CYS A 280 12.25 -6.27 12.18
C CYS A 280 12.27 -6.63 13.67
N ASP A 281 12.73 -7.84 13.93
CA ASP A 281 12.97 -8.37 15.26
C ASP A 281 14.41 -8.10 15.70
N SER A 282 14.73 -8.60 16.89
CA SER A 282 15.98 -8.37 17.61
C SER A 282 17.24 -8.84 16.88
N VAL A 283 18.35 -8.15 17.16
CA VAL A 283 19.70 -8.50 16.71
C VAL A 283 20.61 -8.68 17.92
N PRO A 284 21.50 -9.69 17.95
CA PRO A 284 22.50 -9.83 19.01
C PRO A 284 23.45 -8.63 19.11
N GLU A 285 23.99 -8.37 20.29
CA GLU A 285 25.01 -7.34 20.49
C GLU A 285 26.22 -7.59 19.58
N GLY A 286 26.71 -6.56 18.89
CA GLY A 286 27.87 -6.64 17.98
C GLY A 286 27.58 -7.25 16.60
N ALA A 287 26.37 -7.71 16.31
CA ALA A 287 26.00 -8.18 14.98
C ALA A 287 25.72 -7.01 14.00
N PRO A 288 25.91 -7.21 12.69
CA PRO A 288 25.65 -6.19 11.68
C PRO A 288 24.18 -5.76 11.64
N ALA A 289 23.90 -4.69 10.91
CA ALA A 289 22.54 -4.22 10.68
C ALA A 289 21.73 -5.31 9.97
N ASN A 290 20.58 -5.69 10.53
CA ASN A 290 19.68 -6.67 9.92
C ASN A 290 18.69 -6.04 8.93
N VAL A 291 18.55 -4.71 8.96
CA VAL A 291 17.81 -3.94 7.96
C VAL A 291 18.68 -2.80 7.48
N VAL A 292 19.04 -2.80 6.20
CA VAL A 292 19.76 -1.72 5.54
C VAL A 292 18.91 -1.21 4.40
N ILE A 293 18.57 0.08 4.41
CA ILE A 293 17.76 0.71 3.36
C ILE A 293 18.52 1.92 2.80
N LYS A 294 18.67 1.96 1.48
CA LYS A 294 19.40 3.00 0.76
C LYS A 294 18.58 3.53 -0.41
N ASN A 295 18.68 4.83 -0.68
CA ASN A 295 18.15 5.47 -1.90
C ASN A 295 16.68 5.09 -2.19
N SER A 296 15.85 5.01 -1.16
CA SER A 296 14.52 4.38 -1.23
C SER A 296 13.40 5.33 -0.80
N LEU A 297 12.18 5.07 -1.29
CA LEU A 297 10.98 5.88 -0.99
C LEU A 297 9.88 4.99 -0.44
N PHE A 298 9.57 5.11 0.85
CA PHE A 298 8.49 4.37 1.49
C PHE A 298 7.37 5.30 1.93
N THR A 299 6.14 5.08 1.46
CA THR A 299 5.00 5.98 1.67
C THR A 299 3.69 5.24 1.91
N ASP A 300 2.74 5.91 2.57
CA ASP A 300 1.34 5.47 2.68
C ASP A 300 1.17 4.13 3.42
N PHE A 301 1.63 4.08 4.67
CA PHE A 301 1.45 2.92 5.57
C PHE A 301 0.39 3.19 6.62
N SER A 302 -0.58 2.30 6.81
CA SER A 302 -1.69 2.58 7.75
C SER A 302 -1.28 2.50 9.22
N ARG A 303 -0.15 1.86 9.53
CA ARG A 303 0.44 1.77 10.87
C ARG A 303 1.86 2.35 10.87
N ALA A 304 2.88 1.50 10.94
CA ALA A 304 4.28 1.92 10.97
C ALA A 304 4.97 1.57 9.64
N THR A 305 5.74 2.49 9.06
CA THR A 305 6.53 2.15 7.87
C THR A 305 7.66 1.21 8.24
N ILE A 306 8.40 1.52 9.31
CA ILE A 306 9.44 0.65 9.88
C ILE A 306 9.15 0.47 11.37
N TYR A 307 8.95 -0.78 11.78
CA TYR A 307 8.86 -1.21 13.18
C TYR A 307 10.12 -2.02 13.53
N SER A 308 10.94 -1.49 14.43
CA SER A 308 12.14 -2.16 14.96
C SER A 308 11.93 -2.57 16.42
N GLY A 309 11.87 -3.87 16.66
CA GLY A 309 11.80 -4.45 17.99
C GLY A 309 13.17 -4.94 18.47
N PHE A 310 14.02 -4.04 18.95
CA PHE A 310 15.42 -4.33 19.34
C PHE A 310 16.33 -4.72 18.16
N GLY A 311 16.00 -4.29 16.95
CA GLY A 311 16.78 -4.56 15.74
C GLY A 311 17.99 -3.63 15.59
N HIS A 312 18.71 -3.78 14.48
CA HIS A 312 19.79 -2.89 14.05
C HIS A 312 19.47 -2.38 12.63
N VAL A 313 18.92 -1.16 12.56
CA VAL A 313 18.42 -0.55 11.32
C VAL A 313 19.35 0.56 10.87
N ARG A 314 19.75 0.54 9.59
CA ARG A 314 20.52 1.61 8.96
C ARG A 314 19.79 2.17 7.74
N LEU A 315 19.65 3.49 7.69
CA LEU A 315 18.97 4.23 6.63
C LEU A 315 19.93 5.24 5.99
N GLU A 316 19.99 5.28 4.66
CA GLU A 316 20.77 6.26 3.91
C GLU A 316 19.94 6.80 2.74
N ASN A 317 19.93 8.11 2.52
CA ASN A 317 19.27 8.73 1.35
C ASN A 317 17.82 8.27 1.13
N SER A 318 17.09 8.04 2.22
CA SER A 318 15.76 7.42 2.11
C SER A 318 14.67 8.35 2.62
N VAL A 319 13.53 8.30 1.94
CA VAL A 319 12.34 9.08 2.28
C VAL A 319 11.31 8.15 2.89
N ILE A 320 10.87 8.46 4.10
CA ILE A 320 9.84 7.75 4.84
C ILE A 320 8.68 8.72 5.09
N ALA A 321 7.54 8.47 4.45
CA ALA A 321 6.43 9.41 4.46
C ALA A 321 5.07 8.77 4.74
N HIS A 322 4.12 9.63 5.13
CA HIS A 322 2.69 9.30 5.26
C HIS A 322 2.40 7.98 5.99
N ALA A 323 2.74 7.90 7.27
CA ALA A 323 2.43 6.74 8.11
C ALA A 323 1.34 7.06 9.13
N GLY A 324 0.31 6.23 9.21
CA GLY A 324 -0.84 6.42 10.11
C GLY A 324 -0.47 6.44 11.59
N LEU A 325 0.63 5.79 11.98
CA LEU A 325 1.22 5.89 13.31
C LEU A 325 2.62 6.51 13.25
N TYR A 326 3.64 5.71 12.92
CA TYR A 326 5.05 6.10 12.95
C TYR A 326 5.69 5.86 11.58
N GLY A 327 6.49 6.79 11.06
CA GLY A 327 7.41 6.45 9.97
C GLY A 327 8.46 5.45 10.46
N LEU A 328 9.04 5.72 11.61
CA LEU A 328 9.98 4.84 12.30
C LEU A 328 9.57 4.67 13.76
N TYR A 329 9.32 3.44 14.17
CA TYR A 329 9.14 3.06 15.56
C TYR A 329 10.30 2.16 15.99
N ALA A 330 11.14 2.64 16.91
CA ALA A 330 12.27 1.89 17.45
C ALA A 330 12.07 1.61 18.94
N LEU A 331 11.92 0.33 19.27
CA LEU A 331 11.84 -0.17 20.65
C LEU A 331 13.16 -0.85 21.02
N GLY A 332 14.10 -0.05 21.52
CA GLY A 332 15.48 -0.43 21.81
C GLY A 332 16.29 -0.77 20.56
N GLY A 333 17.45 -1.39 20.75
CA GLY A 333 18.36 -1.78 19.68
C GLY A 333 19.22 -0.61 19.18
N ARG A 334 19.50 -0.59 17.88
CA ARG A 334 20.30 0.44 17.22
C ARG A 334 19.59 0.96 15.97
N VAL A 335 19.56 2.27 15.81
CA VAL A 335 19.11 2.90 14.57
C VAL A 335 20.09 3.99 14.17
N SER A 336 20.51 3.98 12.90
CA SER A 336 21.27 5.08 12.30
C SER A 336 20.59 5.53 11.00
N ALA A 337 20.49 6.84 10.82
CA ALA A 337 19.93 7.45 9.62
C ALA A 337 20.79 8.64 9.18
N ASP A 338 21.38 8.54 8.00
CA ASP A 338 22.14 9.64 7.40
C ASP A 338 21.41 10.14 6.16
N HIS A 339 21.22 11.46 6.07
CA HIS A 339 20.56 12.11 4.95
C HIS A 339 19.20 11.47 4.62
N CYS A 340 18.33 11.33 5.62
CA CYS A 340 16.99 10.78 5.43
C CYS A 340 15.91 11.85 5.64
N THR A 341 14.79 11.70 4.94
CA THR A 341 13.63 12.59 5.08
C THR A 341 12.46 11.81 5.67
N PHE A 342 12.08 12.14 6.90
CA PHE A 342 10.86 11.67 7.54
C PHE A 342 9.80 12.77 7.46
N HIS A 343 8.79 12.58 6.61
CA HIS A 343 7.74 13.58 6.41
C HIS A 343 6.35 12.96 6.60
N ASN A 344 5.63 13.35 7.64
CA ASN A 344 4.37 12.69 7.94
C ASN A 344 3.15 13.61 7.97
N GLN A 345 2.48 13.66 6.81
CA GLN A 345 1.20 14.30 6.57
C GLN A 345 0.17 13.24 6.13
N PHE A 346 -0.19 12.36 7.07
CA PHE A 346 -1.19 11.32 6.79
C PHE A 346 -2.60 11.94 6.65
N PRO A 347 -3.46 11.45 5.73
CA PRO A 347 -4.77 12.05 5.46
C PRO A 347 -5.81 11.89 6.59
N ALA A 348 -5.47 11.18 7.66
CA ALA A 348 -6.31 11.02 8.85
C ALA A 348 -5.63 11.62 10.09
N ALA A 349 -6.43 11.88 11.14
CA ALA A 349 -5.91 12.38 12.40
C ALA A 349 -4.88 11.43 13.00
N ARG A 350 -3.76 12.00 13.47
CA ARG A 350 -2.66 11.27 14.12
C ARG A 350 -2.47 11.76 15.55
N SER A 351 -2.01 10.86 16.41
CA SER A 351 -1.67 11.14 17.81
C SER A 351 -0.24 10.72 18.17
N THR A 352 0.54 10.28 17.18
CA THR A 352 1.90 9.77 17.34
C THR A 352 2.87 10.59 16.48
N PRO A 353 4.13 10.75 16.91
CA PRO A 353 5.20 11.35 16.10
C PRO A 353 5.56 10.45 14.91
N THR A 354 6.25 10.98 13.90
CA THR A 354 6.77 10.15 12.81
C THR A 354 7.98 9.30 13.23
N VAL A 355 8.87 9.84 14.08
CA VAL A 355 9.96 9.07 14.69
C VAL A 355 9.66 8.86 16.17
N GLY A 356 9.49 7.61 16.56
CA GLY A 356 9.28 7.21 17.95
C GLY A 356 10.44 6.36 18.47
N LEU A 357 11.14 6.86 19.49
CA LEU A 357 12.26 6.19 20.14
C LEU A 357 11.85 5.76 21.54
N PHE A 358 12.00 4.47 21.83
CA PHE A 358 11.54 3.88 23.08
C PHE A 358 12.59 2.93 23.66
N ASN A 359 12.79 2.95 24.98
CA ASN A 359 13.48 1.85 25.70
C ASN A 359 12.55 1.08 26.63
N ARG A 360 11.24 1.34 26.57
CA ARG A 360 10.25 0.68 27.41
C ARG A 360 8.94 0.47 26.69
N TYR A 361 8.21 -0.54 27.13
CA TYR A 361 6.84 -0.80 26.69
C TYR A 361 6.04 -1.44 27.83
N ASP A 362 4.73 -1.24 27.83
CA ASP A 362 3.81 -1.96 28.71
C ASP A 362 3.55 -3.36 28.12
N ASP A 363 3.70 -4.42 28.92
CA ASP A 363 3.44 -5.79 28.48
C ASP A 363 1.93 -6.15 28.39
N GLY A 364 1.05 -5.17 28.62
CA GLY A 364 -0.40 -5.31 28.60
C GLY A 364 -0.98 -5.72 29.95
N THR A 365 -0.13 -5.96 30.95
CA THR A 365 -0.54 -6.23 32.34
C THR A 365 -0.37 -5.01 33.25
N GLY A 366 0.04 -3.86 32.70
CA GLY A 366 0.43 -2.68 33.47
C GLY A 366 1.85 -2.74 34.00
N THR A 367 2.63 -3.75 33.58
CA THR A 367 4.05 -3.88 33.94
C THR A 367 4.92 -3.37 32.81
N TYR A 368 5.80 -2.43 33.11
CA TYR A 368 6.79 -1.96 32.15
C TYR A 368 7.93 -2.96 31.97
N ARG A 369 8.26 -3.23 30.71
CA ARG A 369 9.44 -3.97 30.28
C ARG A 369 10.40 -3.02 29.61
N TYR A 370 11.70 -3.26 29.81
CA TYR A 370 12.76 -2.39 29.32
C TYR A 370 13.63 -3.09 28.29
N ARG A 371 14.04 -2.34 27.27
CA ARG A 371 14.89 -2.75 26.16
C ARG A 371 15.80 -1.59 25.83
N ALA A 372 17.09 -1.73 26.11
CA ALA A 372 18.08 -0.67 25.89
C ALA A 372 18.01 -0.13 24.45
N LEU A 373 17.93 1.19 24.30
CA LEU A 373 18.22 1.87 23.03
C LEU A 373 19.71 2.21 23.08
N ASN A 374 20.52 1.36 22.45
CA ASN A 374 21.98 1.42 22.51
C ASN A 374 22.53 2.52 21.59
N GLU A 375 21.78 2.85 20.54
CA GLU A 375 22.14 3.89 19.58
C GLU A 375 20.88 4.36 18.85
N ALA A 376 20.72 5.67 18.72
CA ALA A 376 19.76 6.30 17.81
C ALA A 376 20.39 7.55 17.20
N HIS A 377 21.12 7.36 16.11
CA HIS A 377 21.86 8.41 15.43
C HIS A 377 21.10 8.92 14.21
N PHE A 378 20.95 10.24 14.09
CA PHE A 378 20.34 10.90 12.95
C PHE A 378 21.26 12.04 12.48
N GLY A 379 21.88 11.86 11.31
CA GLY A 379 22.77 12.83 10.70
C GLY A 379 22.14 13.48 9.47
N ASN A 380 22.17 14.80 9.39
CA ASN A 380 21.67 15.59 8.26
C ASN A 380 20.26 15.17 7.81
N CYS A 381 19.36 14.84 8.75
CA CYS A 381 18.01 14.39 8.45
C CYS A 381 16.99 15.53 8.49
N ILE A 382 15.89 15.36 7.77
CA ILE A 382 14.68 16.17 7.95
C ILE A 382 13.65 15.31 8.68
N ILE A 383 13.12 15.78 9.81
CA ILE A 383 12.02 15.13 10.53
C ILE A 383 10.91 16.15 10.73
N THR A 384 9.82 16.01 9.97
CA THR A 384 8.72 16.98 9.95
C THR A 384 7.37 16.33 9.65
N GLY A 385 6.29 17.10 9.79
CA GLY A 385 4.93 16.60 9.66
C GLY A 385 3.90 17.50 10.33
N THR A 386 2.74 16.94 10.61
CA THR A 386 1.56 17.68 11.11
C THR A 386 1.53 17.84 12.63
N GLN A 387 2.22 17.01 13.40
CA GLN A 387 2.23 17.07 14.86
C GLN A 387 3.03 18.26 15.41
N GLU A 388 2.80 18.63 16.67
CA GLU A 388 3.64 19.62 17.38
C GLU A 388 5.09 19.11 17.53
N SER A 389 5.25 17.81 17.74
CA SER A 389 6.53 17.12 17.87
C SER A 389 6.50 15.87 17.00
N GLU A 390 7.40 15.78 16.04
CA GLU A 390 7.52 14.64 15.11
C GLU A 390 8.64 13.68 15.52
N VAL A 391 9.40 14.00 16.57
CA VAL A 391 10.17 13.03 17.35
C VAL A 391 9.50 12.88 18.71
N GLY A 392 9.31 11.64 19.14
CA GLY A 392 8.87 11.32 20.50
C GLY A 392 9.81 10.36 21.20
N PHE A 393 9.97 10.59 22.49
CA PHE A 393 10.85 9.84 23.37
C PHE A 393 10.01 9.18 24.46
N GLY A 394 10.00 7.85 24.50
CA GLY A 394 9.34 7.08 25.54
C GLY A 394 10.35 6.22 26.28
N TYR A 395 11.00 6.81 27.29
CA TYR A 395 12.07 6.15 28.02
C TYR A 395 11.83 6.08 29.53
N ASP A 396 12.66 5.30 30.21
CA ASP A 396 12.84 5.25 31.65
C ASP A 396 14.33 4.98 31.97
N ALA A 397 14.78 5.39 33.15
CA ALA A 397 16.16 5.24 33.60
C ALA A 397 16.58 3.78 33.89
N GLN A 398 15.65 2.81 33.89
CA GLN A 398 15.96 1.38 34.07
C GLN A 398 16.74 0.74 32.90
N ALA A 399 16.84 1.41 31.74
CA ALA A 399 17.66 0.94 30.63
C ALA A 399 18.34 2.12 29.91
N PRO A 400 19.45 1.88 29.18
CA PRO A 400 20.06 2.89 28.32
C PRO A 400 19.07 3.50 27.32
N PHE A 401 19.29 4.78 27.01
CA PHE A 401 18.51 5.54 26.05
C PHE A 401 19.41 6.53 25.31
N GLU A 402 20.24 5.99 24.42
CA GLU A 402 21.22 6.77 23.68
C GLU A 402 20.62 7.28 22.37
N TYR A 403 20.67 8.59 22.16
CA TYR A 403 20.23 9.23 20.92
C TYR A 403 21.10 10.45 20.60
N PHE A 404 21.24 10.77 19.31
CA PHE A 404 21.99 11.93 18.87
C PHE A 404 21.47 12.41 17.51
N PHE A 405 21.20 13.71 17.41
CA PHE A 405 20.80 14.39 16.18
C PHE A 405 21.88 15.42 15.82
N GLU A 406 22.43 15.35 14.61
CA GLU A 406 23.42 16.30 14.10
C GLU A 406 23.00 16.87 12.74
N GLY A 407 23.11 18.18 12.54
CA GLY A 407 22.81 18.83 11.25
C GLY A 407 21.37 18.64 10.74
N CYS A 408 20.42 18.37 11.62
CA CYS A 408 19.05 18.02 11.24
C CYS A 408 18.10 19.23 11.21
N LEU A 409 17.08 19.15 10.37
CA LEU A 409 15.88 20.01 10.46
C LEU A 409 14.77 19.23 11.17
N LEU A 410 14.39 19.65 12.37
CA LEU A 410 13.48 18.89 13.25
C LEU A 410 12.22 19.70 13.58
N LYS A 411 11.06 19.06 13.48
CA LYS A 411 9.83 19.53 14.12
C LYS A 411 9.72 18.89 15.50
N LEU A 412 9.94 19.70 16.53
CA LEU A 412 10.09 19.23 17.91
C LEU A 412 9.58 20.27 18.89
N LYS A 413 8.87 19.82 19.93
CA LYS A 413 8.43 20.69 21.01
C LYS A 413 9.63 21.17 21.82
N THR A 414 9.92 22.47 21.80
CA THR A 414 11.14 23.01 22.43
C THR A 414 11.13 22.96 23.96
N ASN A 415 9.93 22.96 24.57
CA ASN A 415 9.74 22.86 26.02
C ASN A 415 8.71 21.76 26.33
N PRO A 416 9.10 20.49 26.33
CA PRO A 416 8.19 19.39 26.61
C PRO A 416 7.74 19.40 28.08
N ILE A 417 6.51 18.94 28.33
CA ILE A 417 5.96 18.76 29.68
C ILE A 417 5.48 17.31 29.78
N PRO A 418 6.12 16.46 30.62
CA PRO A 418 7.29 16.74 31.46
C PRO A 418 8.56 17.04 30.63
N ALA A 419 9.57 17.65 31.25
CA ALA A 419 10.85 18.03 30.62
C ALA A 419 11.73 16.80 30.32
N THR A 420 11.33 16.00 29.33
CA THR A 420 11.96 14.73 28.96
C THR A 420 13.20 14.88 28.08
N TYR A 421 13.45 16.07 27.53
CA TYR A 421 14.65 16.38 26.76
C TYR A 421 14.90 17.89 26.78
N ASN A 422 16.14 18.28 26.47
CA ASN A 422 16.55 19.67 26.32
C ASN A 422 17.14 19.87 24.93
N VAL A 423 16.44 20.64 24.09
CA VAL A 423 16.85 20.91 22.70
C VAL A 423 18.10 21.79 22.60
N GLN A 424 18.57 22.37 23.70
CA GLN A 424 19.81 23.17 23.79
C GLN A 424 21.02 22.32 24.21
N ASP A 425 20.83 21.03 24.54
CA ASP A 425 21.94 20.15 24.89
C ASP A 425 22.64 19.63 23.64
N VAL A 426 23.83 20.18 23.37
CA VAL A 426 24.64 19.86 22.20
C VAL A 426 25.13 18.40 22.15
N ASN A 427 25.07 17.67 23.27
CA ASN A 427 25.40 16.25 23.28
C ASN A 427 24.29 15.38 22.68
N PHE A 428 23.09 15.94 22.54
CA PHE A 428 21.92 15.26 21.95
C PHE A 428 21.46 15.92 20.65
N PHE A 429 21.68 17.23 20.51
CA PHE A 429 21.28 18.04 19.35
C PHE A 429 22.42 18.97 18.92
N ASP A 430 23.26 18.52 17.99
CA ASP A 430 24.32 19.34 17.42
C ASP A 430 23.84 20.07 16.15
N GLN A 431 23.93 21.40 16.15
CA GLN A 431 23.62 22.26 15.00
C GLN A 431 22.30 21.93 14.28
N CYS A 432 21.27 21.54 15.03
CA CYS A 432 19.95 21.25 14.49
C CYS A 432 19.11 22.54 14.36
N ILE A 433 18.38 22.67 13.26
CA ILE A 433 17.36 23.71 13.08
C ILE A 433 16.01 23.17 13.55
N LEU A 434 15.32 23.93 14.39
CA LEU A 434 14.05 23.51 14.98
C LEU A 434 12.87 24.30 14.42
N ASN A 435 11.79 23.60 14.08
CA ASN A 435 10.48 24.15 13.73
C ASN A 435 10.47 25.15 12.56
N ALA A 436 11.51 25.14 11.73
CA ALA A 436 11.52 25.86 10.46
C ALA A 436 10.83 25.04 9.36
N ALA A 437 10.39 25.71 8.30
CA ALA A 437 9.64 25.09 7.23
C ALA A 437 10.56 24.27 6.31
N ALA A 438 10.34 22.95 6.25
CA ALA A 438 11.11 22.07 5.37
C ALA A 438 10.81 22.27 3.88
N GLN A 439 9.62 22.76 3.53
CA GLN A 439 9.11 23.04 2.16
C GLN A 439 9.62 22.10 1.06
N PHE A 440 8.76 21.18 0.64
CA PHE A 440 8.98 20.31 -0.50
C PHE A 440 8.22 20.83 -1.72
N ILE A 441 8.63 20.44 -2.93
CA ILE A 441 7.99 20.88 -4.18
C ILE A 441 6.52 20.42 -4.24
N LEU A 442 6.27 19.11 -4.10
CA LEU A 442 4.90 18.58 -4.14
C LEU A 442 4.80 17.25 -3.35
N PRO A 443 4.79 17.30 -2.00
CA PRO A 443 4.80 16.09 -1.18
C PRO A 443 3.54 15.23 -1.37
N GLU A 444 2.39 15.85 -1.69
CA GLU A 444 1.13 15.15 -2.01
C GLU A 444 1.25 14.24 -3.24
N SER A 445 2.17 14.54 -4.17
CA SER A 445 2.48 13.68 -5.32
C SER A 445 3.74 12.86 -5.10
N ARG A 446 4.14 12.64 -3.84
CA ARG A 446 5.36 11.93 -3.43
C ARG A 446 6.66 12.58 -3.93
N ASN A 447 6.63 13.86 -4.27
CA ASN A 447 7.82 14.62 -4.65
C ASN A 447 8.38 15.39 -3.44
N PHE A 448 9.37 14.77 -2.80
CA PHE A 448 10.04 15.28 -1.59
C PHE A 448 11.33 16.05 -1.90
N ALA A 449 11.56 16.45 -3.15
CA ALA A 449 12.63 17.39 -3.45
C ALA A 449 12.37 18.72 -2.73
N LEU A 450 13.42 19.35 -2.22
CA LEU A 450 13.29 20.61 -1.48
C LEU A 450 12.87 21.73 -2.42
N ASP A 451 12.05 22.66 -1.92
CA ASP A 451 11.75 23.93 -2.58
C ASP A 451 12.88 24.96 -2.34
N SER A 452 12.95 26.00 -3.16
CA SER A 452 13.91 27.11 -3.03
C SER A 452 13.84 27.86 -1.70
N ALA A 453 12.69 27.85 -1.04
CA ALA A 453 12.48 28.53 0.23
C ALA A 453 12.70 27.60 1.45
N SER A 454 13.10 26.34 1.23
CA SER A 454 13.33 25.37 2.29
C SER A 454 14.40 25.81 3.28
N ALA A 455 14.10 25.64 4.57
CA ALA A 455 15.08 25.84 5.65
C ALA A 455 16.08 24.68 5.78
N ALA A 456 15.94 23.61 4.99
CA ALA A 456 16.88 22.49 4.98
C ALA A 456 18.11 22.75 4.10
N LEU A 457 18.13 23.86 3.36
CA LEU A 457 19.19 24.16 2.40
C LEU A 457 20.51 24.54 3.08
N GLY A 458 21.59 23.82 2.75
CA GLY A 458 22.95 24.10 3.18
C GLY A 458 23.24 23.94 4.68
N ILE A 459 22.37 23.26 5.43
CA ILE A 459 22.49 23.12 6.90
C ILE A 459 23.23 21.87 7.34
N GLY A 460 23.43 20.92 6.42
CA GLY A 460 24.05 19.64 6.71
C GLY A 460 25.52 19.77 7.09
N LEU A 461 25.97 18.88 7.96
CA LEU A 461 27.34 18.81 8.45
C LEU A 461 28.19 17.85 7.61
N SER A 462 29.50 18.06 7.62
CA SER A 462 30.47 17.27 6.86
C SER A 462 30.63 15.82 7.36
N GLY A 463 30.31 15.54 8.63
CA GLY A 463 30.37 14.19 9.21
C GLY A 463 29.43 13.21 8.50
N PRO A 464 28.09 13.43 8.57
CA PRO A 464 27.13 12.63 7.82
C PRO A 464 27.35 12.65 6.31
N ALA A 465 27.73 13.81 5.74
CA ALA A 465 28.03 13.93 4.31
C ALA A 465 29.25 13.09 3.89
N GLY A 466 30.23 12.90 4.77
CA GLY A 466 31.36 12.01 4.53
C GLY A 466 30.98 10.52 4.56
N ARG A 467 29.94 10.15 5.33
CA ARG A 467 29.38 8.79 5.34
C ARG A 467 28.50 8.52 4.11
N VAL A 468 27.76 9.54 3.65
CA VAL A 468 26.84 9.47 2.51
C VAL A 468 27.11 10.63 1.53
N PRO A 469 28.12 10.52 0.66
CA PRO A 469 28.62 11.63 -0.17
C PRO A 469 27.78 11.93 -1.41
N MET A 470 26.93 10.99 -1.82
CA MET A 470 25.99 11.17 -2.93
C MET A 470 24.56 11.19 -2.38
N ASP A 471 23.66 11.92 -3.00
CA ASP A 471 22.24 11.89 -2.68
C ASP A 471 21.53 10.67 -3.33
N ALA A 472 20.22 10.52 -3.09
CA ALA A 472 19.46 9.39 -3.64
C ALA A 472 19.42 9.37 -5.18
N MET A 473 19.55 10.54 -5.83
CA MET A 473 19.55 10.67 -7.29
C MET A 473 20.95 10.52 -7.91
N GLY A 474 21.98 10.24 -7.10
CA GLY A 474 23.37 10.08 -7.54
C GLY A 474 24.14 11.40 -7.70
N MET A 475 23.63 12.50 -7.16
CA MET A 475 24.30 13.80 -7.18
C MET A 475 25.32 13.90 -6.04
N LEU A 476 26.51 14.44 -6.33
CA LEU A 476 27.53 14.68 -5.31
C LEU A 476 27.09 15.82 -4.39
N ARG A 477 27.19 15.60 -3.08
CA ARG A 477 26.88 16.59 -2.06
C ARG A 477 27.99 17.66 -1.98
N PRO A 478 27.65 18.97 -1.88
CA PRO A 478 28.62 20.04 -1.71
C PRO A 478 29.21 20.04 -0.30
N SER A 479 30.12 20.99 -0.01
CA SER A 479 30.73 21.12 1.33
C SER A 479 29.74 21.50 2.43
N SER A 480 28.67 22.20 2.04
CA SER A 480 27.53 22.56 2.90
C SER A 480 26.29 21.93 2.28
N PRO A 481 26.07 20.63 2.50
CA PRO A 481 24.97 19.93 1.87
C PRO A 481 23.62 20.27 2.48
N ASP A 482 22.58 20.00 1.75
CA ASP A 482 21.22 20.07 2.25
C ASP A 482 20.96 18.92 3.25
N ALA A 483 20.13 19.18 4.26
CA ALA A 483 19.57 18.11 5.07
C ALA A 483 18.54 17.31 4.25
N GLY A 484 18.42 16.01 4.52
CA GLY A 484 17.47 15.11 3.88
C GLY A 484 18.06 14.29 2.72
N ALA A 485 17.18 13.48 2.12
CA ALA A 485 17.54 12.46 1.14
C ALA A 485 17.91 12.99 -0.25
N LEU A 486 17.39 14.16 -0.62
CA LEU A 486 17.49 14.70 -1.97
C LEU A 486 18.16 16.08 -1.88
N GLU A 487 19.29 16.22 -2.58
CA GLU A 487 20.00 17.49 -2.65
C GLU A 487 19.28 18.42 -3.65
N ARG A 488 19.23 19.72 -3.36
CA ARG A 488 18.72 20.73 -4.28
C ARG A 488 19.88 21.47 -4.94
N LEU A 489 19.72 21.77 -6.24
CA LEU A 489 20.63 22.62 -7.01
C LEU A 489 20.17 24.08 -7.06
#